data_AF-A0AA37GYZ6-F1
#
_entry.id   AF-A0AA37GYZ6-F1
#
_cell.length_a   1.000
_cell.length_b   1.000
_cell.length_c   1.000
_cell.angle_alpha   90.00
_cell.angle_beta   90.00
_cell.angle_gamma   90.00
#
_symmetry.space_group_name_H-M   'P 1'
#
loop_
_entity.id
_entity.type
_entity.pdbx_description
1 polymer ?
#
loop_
_entity_poly.entity_id
_entity_poly.type
_entity_poly.pdbx_seq_one_letter_code
_entity_poly.pdbx_strand_id
1 'polypeptide(L)'
;MRSDDGAQFHVCEVIDNFDLDVEQGELNKRAWVLQERALSRRTIHFAHNQTYWECGEGIRCETLTKTAKQLQHYQGLYERYSALGLSYDTDRPIAIAGLEKRLMNALESAGGFGIFQSNLHRDLLWQRRNSESTLKRIDFGALHHFRIPSWSWMAYSGEIRYMNVPFDDIRRAENIQSPFATLSRGSSYADAGLGRPAELRAPIHTIVVEEPNWLILDEPERNPARPLKCVIIGESKHHKSEQPTNYVVVVSFSGKNEGEDIYERVGVAYLKPEEIVRQESMFVSIR
;
A
#
# COMPACT_ATOMS: atom_id res chain seq x y z
N MET A 1 3.22 -25.62 -41.79
CA MET A 1 3.20 -27.05 -42.21
C MET A 1 1.87 -27.33 -42.89
N ARG A 2 1.82 -28.23 -43.89
CA ARG A 2 0.58 -28.73 -44.49
C ARG A 2 0.31 -30.13 -43.96
N SER A 3 -0.92 -30.41 -43.54
CA SER A 3 -1.38 -31.76 -43.21
C SER A 3 -1.95 -32.45 -44.45
N ASP A 4 -2.05 -33.79 -44.40
CA ASP A 4 -2.42 -34.66 -45.53
C ASP A 4 -3.85 -34.43 -46.06
N ASP A 5 -4.68 -33.69 -45.32
CA ASP A 5 -6.05 -33.27 -45.64
C ASP A 5 -6.11 -31.85 -46.25
N GLY A 6 -4.98 -31.22 -46.56
CA GLY A 6 -4.91 -29.94 -47.27
C GLY A 6 -5.08 -28.70 -46.38
N ALA A 7 -5.20 -28.87 -45.06
CA ALA A 7 -5.21 -27.74 -44.13
C ALA A 7 -3.81 -27.13 -43.99
N GLN A 8 -3.74 -25.81 -44.17
CA GLN A 8 -2.49 -25.04 -44.10
C GLN A 8 -2.35 -24.44 -42.70
N PHE A 9 -1.39 -24.94 -41.92
CA PHE A 9 -1.09 -24.42 -40.58
C PHE A 9 0.08 -23.45 -40.65
N HIS A 10 -0.15 -22.22 -40.17
CA HIS A 10 0.87 -21.22 -39.98
C HIS A 10 1.39 -21.32 -38.54
N VAL A 11 2.68 -21.59 -38.39
CA VAL A 11 3.37 -21.56 -37.10
C VAL A 11 4.02 -20.18 -37.01
N CYS A 12 3.55 -19.35 -36.09
CA CYS A 12 4.16 -18.07 -35.75
C CYS A 12 4.96 -18.24 -34.46
N GLU A 13 6.04 -17.49 -34.30
CA GLU A 13 6.70 -17.39 -32.99
C GLU A 13 5.71 -16.77 -31.99
N VAL A 14 5.72 -17.28 -30.75
CA VAL A 14 4.92 -16.71 -29.66
C VAL A 14 5.59 -15.41 -29.23
N ILE A 15 5.23 -14.32 -29.92
CA ILE A 15 5.69 -12.96 -29.63
C ILE A 15 4.82 -12.25 -28.57
N ASP A 16 3.81 -12.94 -28.05
CA ASP A 16 2.83 -12.40 -27.10
C ASP A 16 3.42 -12.35 -25.67
N ASN A 17 4.07 -11.23 -25.34
CA ASN A 17 4.59 -10.98 -24.00
C ASN A 17 4.30 -9.56 -23.53
N PHE A 18 3.04 -9.32 -23.16
CA PHE A 18 2.57 -8.01 -22.68
C PHE A 18 3.35 -7.48 -21.47
N ASP A 19 3.86 -8.38 -20.60
CA ASP A 19 4.64 -7.96 -19.44
C ASP A 19 5.97 -7.33 -19.87
N LEU A 20 6.74 -8.00 -20.73
CA LEU A 20 7.98 -7.43 -21.27
C LEU A 20 7.73 -6.21 -22.16
N ASP A 21 6.75 -6.31 -23.06
CA ASP A 21 6.53 -5.33 -24.13
C ASP A 21 5.89 -4.03 -23.63
N VAL A 22 5.06 -4.12 -22.58
CA VAL A 22 4.29 -2.99 -22.05
C VAL A 22 4.64 -2.76 -20.58
N GLU A 23 4.36 -3.69 -19.67
CA GLU A 23 4.50 -3.45 -18.22
C GLU A 23 5.92 -3.04 -17.80
N GLN A 24 6.95 -3.66 -18.41
CA GLN A 24 8.36 -3.37 -18.13
C GLN A 24 8.94 -2.24 -19.01
N GLY A 25 8.16 -1.71 -19.97
CA GLY A 25 8.59 -0.66 -20.88
C GLY A 25 8.89 0.66 -20.17
N GLU A 26 9.81 1.47 -20.74
CA GLU A 26 10.29 2.73 -20.14
C GLU A 26 9.16 3.70 -19.78
N LEU A 27 8.10 3.74 -20.59
CA LEU A 27 6.95 4.61 -20.32
C LEU A 27 6.22 4.19 -19.04
N ASN A 28 6.02 2.89 -18.81
CA ASN A 28 5.31 2.38 -17.63
C ASN A 28 6.12 2.48 -16.32
N LYS A 29 7.40 2.88 -16.38
CA LYS A 29 8.20 3.24 -15.20
C LYS A 29 7.79 4.58 -14.56
N ARG A 30 6.96 5.38 -15.24
CA ARG A 30 6.52 6.70 -14.77
C ARG A 30 5.16 6.60 -14.05
N ALA A 31 5.07 7.19 -12.86
CA ALA A 31 3.88 7.05 -12.00
C ALA A 31 2.57 7.55 -12.64
N TRP A 32 2.63 8.67 -13.37
CA TRP A 32 1.46 9.24 -14.06
C TRP A 32 0.92 8.32 -15.18
N VAL A 33 1.78 7.50 -15.81
CA VAL A 33 1.36 6.55 -16.86
C VAL A 33 0.48 5.46 -16.26
N LEU A 34 0.88 4.93 -15.10
CA LEU A 34 0.07 3.94 -14.38
C LEU A 34 -1.29 4.53 -13.99
N GLN A 35 -1.33 5.80 -13.57
CA GLN A 35 -2.58 6.49 -13.29
C GLN A 35 -3.46 6.59 -14.54
N GLU A 36 -2.98 7.15 -15.65
CA GLU A 36 -3.76 7.27 -16.89
C GLU A 36 -4.27 5.91 -17.39
N ARG A 37 -3.43 4.89 -17.33
CA ARG A 37 -3.76 3.54 -17.75
C ARG A 37 -4.81 2.88 -16.85
N ALA A 38 -4.71 3.04 -15.54
CA ALA A 38 -5.72 2.54 -14.58
C ALA A 38 -7.04 3.32 -14.67
N LEU A 39 -6.98 4.60 -15.06
CA LEU A 39 -8.16 5.44 -15.27
C LEU A 39 -8.84 5.21 -16.63
N SER A 40 -8.12 4.71 -17.61
CA SER A 40 -8.67 4.44 -18.94
C SER A 40 -9.54 3.18 -18.94
N ARG A 41 -10.71 3.25 -19.59
CA ARG A 41 -11.58 2.07 -19.79
C ARG A 41 -11.00 1.10 -20.81
N ARG A 42 -10.25 1.65 -21.76
CA ARG A 42 -9.72 1.00 -22.97
C ARG A 42 -8.44 1.72 -23.37
N THR A 43 -7.36 0.97 -23.63
CA THR A 43 -6.05 1.50 -24.00
C THR A 43 -5.47 0.71 -25.15
N ILE A 44 -4.88 1.40 -26.12
CA ILE A 44 -4.07 0.81 -27.19
C ILE A 44 -2.60 1.08 -26.85
N HIS A 45 -1.78 0.03 -26.82
CA HIS A 45 -0.34 0.10 -26.63
C HIS A 45 0.35 -0.20 -27.95
N PHE A 46 1.23 0.71 -28.38
CA PHE A 46 2.12 0.48 -29.52
C PHE A 46 3.48 0.05 -28.97
N ALA A 47 3.73 -1.26 -28.91
CA ALA A 47 5.00 -1.81 -28.46
C ALA A 47 5.95 -2.05 -29.64
N HIS A 48 7.19 -2.46 -29.36
CA HIS A 48 8.20 -2.67 -30.41
C HIS A 48 7.79 -3.75 -31.43
N ASN A 49 7.21 -4.85 -30.95
CA ASN A 49 6.93 -6.03 -31.76
C ASN A 49 5.47 -6.10 -32.26
N GLN A 50 4.53 -5.49 -31.53
CA GLN A 50 3.10 -5.57 -31.86
C GLN A 50 2.26 -4.53 -31.11
N THR A 51 1.00 -4.40 -31.51
CA THR A 51 -0.02 -3.59 -30.86
C THR A 51 -0.86 -4.41 -29.87
N TYR A 52 -1.09 -3.86 -28.67
CA TYR A 52 -1.97 -4.47 -27.69
C TYR A 52 -3.19 -3.61 -27.41
N TRP A 53 -4.36 -4.25 -27.26
CA TRP A 53 -5.57 -3.63 -26.74
C TRP A 53 -5.84 -4.12 -25.32
N GLU A 54 -5.87 -3.21 -24.37
CA GLU A 54 -6.21 -3.49 -22.97
C GLU A 54 -7.60 -2.94 -22.64
N CYS A 55 -8.41 -3.74 -21.95
CA CYS A 55 -9.68 -3.29 -21.37
C CYS A 55 -9.96 -4.02 -20.04
N GLY A 56 -11.07 -3.68 -19.38
CA GLY A 56 -11.49 -4.33 -18.13
C GLY A 56 -11.66 -5.86 -18.22
N GLU A 57 -11.86 -6.39 -19.42
CA GLU A 57 -12.04 -7.81 -19.68
C GLU A 57 -10.74 -8.57 -20.00
N GLY A 58 -9.60 -7.88 -20.06
CA GLY A 58 -8.29 -8.47 -20.36
C GLY A 58 -7.57 -7.77 -21.52
N ILE A 59 -6.50 -8.42 -22.00
CA ILE A 59 -5.61 -7.90 -23.05
C ILE A 59 -5.79 -8.73 -24.33
N ARG A 60 -5.78 -8.06 -25.47
CA ARG A 60 -5.78 -8.64 -26.81
C ARG A 60 -4.52 -8.21 -27.55
N CYS A 61 -3.87 -9.15 -28.20
CA CYS A 61 -2.76 -8.92 -29.13
C CYS A 61 -3.24 -9.01 -30.58
N GLU A 62 -2.36 -8.70 -31.53
CA GLU A 62 -2.65 -8.77 -32.97
C GLU A 62 -3.04 -10.19 -33.42
N THR A 63 -2.58 -11.22 -32.69
CA THR A 63 -2.96 -12.63 -32.90
C THR A 63 -4.37 -12.97 -32.41
N LEU A 64 -5.12 -11.99 -31.89
CA LEU A 64 -6.46 -12.11 -31.29
C LEU A 64 -6.52 -12.97 -30.01
N THR A 65 -5.38 -13.46 -29.52
CA THR A 65 -5.28 -14.21 -28.27
C THR A 65 -5.76 -13.35 -27.10
N LYS A 66 -6.57 -13.92 -26.21
CA LYS A 66 -6.96 -13.27 -24.95
C LYS A 66 -5.93 -13.62 -23.90
N THR A 67 -5.17 -12.64 -23.43
CA THR A 67 -4.39 -12.82 -22.20
C THR A 67 -5.27 -12.39 -21.03
N ALA A 68 -5.48 -13.30 -20.07
CA ALA A 68 -6.20 -12.98 -18.85
C ALA A 68 -5.35 -12.02 -18.01
N LYS A 69 -5.91 -10.87 -17.67
CA LYS A 69 -5.32 -10.00 -16.65
C LYS A 69 -5.53 -10.72 -15.31
N GLN A 70 -4.47 -11.20 -14.67
CA GLN A 70 -4.56 -11.56 -13.26
C GLN A 70 -5.10 -10.32 -12.53
N LEU A 71 -6.25 -10.45 -11.89
CA LEU A 71 -6.85 -9.38 -11.11
C LEU A 71 -5.89 -9.05 -9.97
N GLN A 72 -4.98 -8.10 -10.21
CA GLN A 72 -4.10 -7.60 -9.16
C GLN A 72 -4.98 -6.95 -8.11
N HIS A 73 -4.91 -7.47 -6.89
CA HIS A 73 -5.45 -6.83 -5.71
C HIS A 73 -4.93 -5.38 -5.66
N TYR A 74 -5.74 -4.40 -5.26
CA TYR A 74 -5.34 -2.99 -5.31
C TYR A 74 -4.09 -2.69 -4.47
N GLN A 75 -3.82 -3.51 -3.45
CA GLN A 75 -2.55 -3.50 -2.72
C GLN A 75 -1.35 -3.63 -3.66
N GLY A 76 -1.37 -4.59 -4.59
CA GLY A 76 -0.33 -4.75 -5.61
C GLY A 76 -0.29 -3.62 -6.64
N LEU A 77 -1.36 -2.84 -6.78
CA LEU A 77 -1.34 -1.60 -7.53
C LEU A 77 -0.62 -0.48 -6.77
N TYR A 78 -0.82 -0.36 -5.45
CA TYR A 78 -0.05 0.56 -4.61
C TYR A 78 1.42 0.18 -4.47
N GLU A 79 1.75 -1.10 -4.34
CA GLU A 79 3.14 -1.58 -4.38
C GLU A 79 3.84 -1.11 -5.67
N ARG A 80 3.23 -1.42 -6.83
CA ARG A 80 3.79 -0.99 -8.13
C ARG A 80 3.89 0.52 -8.22
N TYR A 81 2.82 1.25 -7.89
CA TYR A 81 2.83 2.72 -7.96
C TYR A 81 3.96 3.32 -7.11
N SER A 82 4.18 2.81 -5.90
CA SER A 82 5.23 3.29 -5.01
C SER A 82 6.66 3.06 -5.55
N ALA A 83 6.83 2.08 -6.43
CA ALA A 83 8.10 1.81 -7.13
C ALA A 83 8.35 2.73 -8.32
N LEU A 84 7.33 3.44 -8.81
CA LEU A 84 7.45 4.25 -10.02
C LEU A 84 8.15 5.58 -9.75
N GLY A 85 8.91 6.03 -10.74
CA GLY A 85 9.58 7.32 -10.67
C GLY A 85 8.57 8.48 -10.69
N LEU A 86 8.63 9.31 -9.66
CA LEU A 86 7.99 10.63 -9.64
C LEU A 86 9.05 11.70 -9.94
N SER A 87 8.68 12.72 -10.72
CA SER A 87 9.57 13.87 -10.94
C SER A 87 9.81 14.65 -9.65
N TYR A 88 8.77 14.75 -8.82
CA TYR A 88 8.84 15.29 -7.46
C TYR A 88 8.07 14.35 -6.54
N ASP A 89 8.74 13.82 -5.51
CA ASP A 89 8.10 12.92 -4.55
C ASP A 89 6.93 13.57 -3.80
N THR A 90 6.95 14.90 -3.66
CA THR A 90 5.86 15.69 -3.06
C THR A 90 4.54 15.60 -3.82
N ASP A 91 4.58 15.27 -5.12
CA ASP A 91 3.37 15.14 -5.94
C ASP A 91 2.66 13.79 -5.75
N ARG A 92 3.29 12.83 -5.04
CA ARG A 92 2.79 11.47 -4.84
C ARG A 92 1.31 11.39 -4.44
N PRO A 93 0.82 12.15 -3.43
CA PRO A 93 -0.59 12.06 -3.02
C PRO A 93 -1.54 12.59 -4.10
N ILE A 94 -1.15 13.65 -4.82
CA ILE A 94 -1.96 14.28 -5.87
C ILE A 94 -2.00 13.39 -7.11
N ALA A 95 -0.85 12.84 -7.49
CA ALA A 95 -0.68 12.00 -8.66
C ALA A 95 -1.37 10.62 -8.55
N ILE A 96 -1.84 10.22 -7.36
CA ILE A 96 -2.62 8.98 -7.20
C ILE A 96 -4.07 9.23 -6.79
N ALA A 97 -4.45 10.46 -6.42
CA ALA A 97 -5.77 10.81 -5.90
C ALA A 97 -6.93 10.32 -6.80
N GLY A 98 -6.79 10.47 -8.12
CA GLY A 98 -7.82 10.00 -9.06
C GLY A 98 -8.03 8.47 -9.04
N LEU A 99 -6.95 7.71 -8.84
CA LEU A 99 -6.98 6.25 -8.75
C LEU A 99 -7.57 5.80 -7.40
N GLU A 100 -7.13 6.42 -6.31
CA GLU A 100 -7.70 6.23 -4.97
C GLU A 100 -9.21 6.48 -4.98
N LYS A 101 -9.68 7.56 -5.61
CA LYS A 101 -11.11 7.89 -5.72
C LYS A 101 -11.94 6.81 -6.39
N ARG A 102 -11.40 6.15 -7.43
CA ARG A 102 -12.07 5.02 -8.07
C ARG A 102 -12.10 3.79 -7.20
N LEU A 103 -11.01 3.50 -6.48
CA LEU A 103 -10.94 2.38 -5.55
C LEU A 103 -11.94 2.58 -4.40
N MET A 104 -12.04 3.78 -3.83
CA MET A 104 -13.06 4.10 -2.82
C MET A 104 -14.47 3.80 -3.30
N ASN A 105 -14.81 4.22 -4.52
CA ASN A 105 -16.13 3.94 -5.11
C ASN A 105 -16.35 2.44 -5.34
N ALA A 106 -15.35 1.72 -5.86
CA ALA A 106 -15.44 0.29 -6.14
C ALA A 106 -15.51 -0.57 -4.87
N LEU A 107 -14.83 -0.14 -3.79
CA LEU A 107 -14.82 -0.80 -2.49
C LEU A 107 -15.98 -0.35 -1.58
N GLU A 108 -16.83 0.56 -2.07
CA GLU A 108 -17.88 1.24 -1.28
C GLU A 108 -17.35 1.77 0.07
N SER A 109 -16.14 2.32 0.07
CA SER A 109 -15.42 2.70 1.27
C SER A 109 -15.09 4.19 1.26
N ALA A 110 -15.13 4.83 2.42
CA ALA A 110 -14.39 6.07 2.63
C ALA A 110 -12.88 5.77 2.70
N GLY A 111 -12.04 6.78 2.52
CA GLY A 111 -10.59 6.61 2.63
C GLY A 111 -9.80 7.88 2.36
N GLY A 112 -8.50 7.71 2.24
CA GLY A 112 -7.56 8.75 1.91
C GLY A 112 -6.13 8.34 2.23
N PHE A 113 -5.17 8.99 1.58
CA PHE A 113 -3.74 8.75 1.82
C PHE A 113 -3.33 7.27 1.67
N GLY A 114 -3.96 6.55 0.75
CA GLY A 114 -3.68 5.16 0.40
C GLY A 114 -4.33 4.12 1.29
N ILE A 115 -5.24 4.53 2.17
CA ILE A 115 -5.89 3.67 3.18
C ILE A 115 -7.41 3.76 3.05
N PHE A 116 -8.09 2.62 3.12
CA PHE A 116 -9.56 2.55 3.06
C PHE A 116 -10.18 2.14 4.40
N GLN A 117 -11.30 2.76 4.75
CA GLN A 117 -12.07 2.42 5.95
C GLN A 117 -12.44 0.92 6.01
N SER A 118 -12.85 0.32 4.89
CA SER A 118 -13.28 -1.08 4.81
C SER A 118 -12.15 -2.08 5.03
N ASN A 119 -10.89 -1.66 4.83
CA ASN A 119 -9.71 -2.51 4.91
C ASN A 119 -8.56 -1.92 5.75
N LEU A 120 -8.89 -1.00 6.66
CA LEU A 120 -7.95 -0.24 7.49
C LEU A 120 -6.80 -1.08 8.04
N HIS A 121 -7.12 -2.21 8.69
CA HIS A 121 -6.14 -3.07 9.34
C HIS A 121 -5.11 -3.65 8.37
N ARG A 122 -5.50 -4.02 7.15
CA ARG A 122 -4.55 -4.55 6.17
C ARG A 122 -3.80 -3.46 5.45
N ASP A 123 -4.47 -2.34 5.19
CA ASP A 123 -3.88 -1.21 4.49
C ASP A 123 -2.78 -0.54 5.31
N LEU A 124 -2.82 -0.64 6.64
CA LEU A 124 -1.75 -0.16 7.54
C LEU A 124 -0.52 -1.07 7.58
N LEU A 125 -0.61 -2.32 7.11
CA LEU A 125 0.47 -3.32 7.18
C LEU A 125 1.34 -3.30 5.93
N TRP A 126 1.75 -2.12 5.48
CA TRP A 126 2.80 -1.94 4.47
C TRP A 126 4.18 -1.95 5.14
N GLN A 127 5.23 -2.17 4.36
CA GLN A 127 6.64 -2.19 4.75
C GLN A 127 7.52 -1.86 3.55
N ARG A 128 8.80 -1.55 3.76
CA ARG A 128 9.77 -1.47 2.67
C ARG A 128 9.90 -2.82 1.95
N ARG A 129 10.14 -2.78 0.62
CA ARG A 129 10.19 -3.98 -0.22
C ARG A 129 11.28 -4.98 0.20
N ASN A 130 12.49 -4.50 0.43
CA ASN A 130 13.69 -5.31 0.66
C ASN A 130 14.37 -4.90 1.97
N SER A 131 15.11 -5.83 2.59
CA SER A 131 15.90 -5.57 3.81
C SER A 131 17.05 -4.57 3.61
N GLU A 132 17.41 -4.28 2.37
CA GLU A 132 18.46 -3.32 1.98
C GLU A 132 17.90 -1.96 1.56
N SER A 133 16.58 -1.84 1.31
CA SER A 133 15.97 -0.57 0.92
C SER A 133 15.61 0.28 2.14
N THR A 134 15.41 1.58 1.95
CA THR A 134 14.94 2.52 2.98
C THR A 134 13.75 3.32 2.46
N LEU A 135 12.81 3.65 3.34
CA LEU A 135 11.71 4.56 3.05
C LEU A 135 11.99 5.91 3.69
N LYS A 136 12.37 6.90 2.86
CA LYS A 136 12.74 8.23 3.35
C LYS A 136 11.50 9.10 3.50
N ARG A 137 11.31 9.73 4.65
CA ARG A 137 10.18 10.66 4.85
C ARG A 137 10.30 11.83 3.86
N ILE A 138 9.24 12.10 3.12
CA ILE A 138 9.19 13.22 2.17
C ILE A 138 8.96 14.52 2.95
N ASP A 139 9.78 15.53 2.68
CA ASP A 139 9.55 16.88 3.17
C ASP A 139 8.56 17.60 2.23
N PHE A 140 7.31 17.72 2.67
CA PHE A 140 6.27 18.45 1.95
C PHE A 140 6.32 19.96 2.22
N GLY A 141 7.26 20.47 3.02
CA GLY A 141 7.37 21.88 3.36
C GLY A 141 6.11 22.48 4.00
N ALA A 142 6.11 23.80 4.17
CA ALA A 142 4.98 24.54 4.74
C ALA A 142 3.89 24.90 3.71
N LEU A 143 4.16 24.71 2.42
CA LEU A 143 3.32 25.17 1.31
C LEU A 143 2.26 24.17 0.87
N HIS A 144 2.39 22.89 1.24
CA HIS A 144 1.38 21.89 0.92
C HIS A 144 0.25 21.93 1.96
N HIS A 145 -0.97 22.17 1.49
CA HIS A 145 -2.20 22.25 2.30
C HIS A 145 -2.55 20.95 3.05
N PHE A 146 -1.84 19.85 2.77
CA PHE A 146 -2.08 18.54 3.36
C PHE A 146 -0.81 18.06 4.08
N ARG A 147 -0.86 17.96 5.42
CA ARG A 147 0.13 17.15 6.16
C ARG A 147 -0.19 15.68 5.92
N ILE A 148 0.68 14.99 5.18
CA ILE A 148 0.53 13.57 4.92
C ILE A 148 0.94 12.79 6.17
N PRO A 149 0.03 11.96 6.72
CA PRO A 149 0.28 11.34 8.01
C PRO A 149 1.31 10.21 7.92
N SER A 150 2.10 9.99 8.97
CA SER A 150 3.17 8.95 8.96
C SER A 150 2.65 7.53 8.78
N TRP A 151 1.39 7.25 9.13
CA TRP A 151 0.79 5.93 8.88
C TRP A 151 0.50 5.68 7.39
N SER A 152 0.55 6.72 6.54
CA SER A 152 0.40 6.60 5.09
C SER A 152 1.76 6.34 4.44
N TRP A 153 1.80 5.34 3.56
CA TRP A 153 2.98 5.10 2.73
C TRP A 153 3.28 6.27 1.78
N MET A 154 2.28 7.12 1.47
CA MET A 154 2.46 8.30 0.63
C MET A 154 3.32 9.38 1.29
N ALA A 155 3.56 9.28 2.60
CA ALA A 155 4.46 10.18 3.31
C ALA A 155 5.94 9.88 3.07
N TYR A 156 6.27 8.79 2.38
CA TYR A 156 7.63 8.31 2.20
C TYR A 156 7.97 8.11 0.73
N SER A 157 9.23 8.32 0.37
CA SER A 157 9.83 7.94 -0.89
C SER A 157 10.43 6.53 -0.81
N GLY A 158 10.35 5.77 -1.89
CA GLY A 158 10.74 4.37 -1.98
C GLY A 158 9.57 3.39 -2.17
N GLU A 159 9.92 2.16 -2.53
CA GLU A 159 8.98 1.08 -2.84
C GLU A 159 8.47 0.39 -1.57
N ILE A 160 7.15 0.27 -1.47
CA ILE A 160 6.48 -0.50 -0.43
C ILE A 160 6.05 -1.89 -0.91
N ARG A 161 5.86 -2.76 0.07
CA ARG A 161 5.18 -4.05 -0.04
C ARG A 161 4.22 -4.21 1.13
N TYR A 162 3.10 -4.87 0.94
CA TYR A 162 2.26 -5.29 2.06
C TYR A 162 2.81 -6.54 2.74
N MET A 163 2.66 -6.63 4.05
CA MET A 163 2.95 -7.83 4.82
C MET A 163 2.15 -9.01 4.25
N ASN A 164 2.79 -10.18 4.18
CA ASN A 164 2.12 -11.38 3.70
C ASN A 164 1.20 -11.95 4.79
N VAL A 165 -0.01 -11.38 4.88
CA VAL A 165 -1.06 -11.82 5.80
C VAL A 165 -2.14 -12.53 4.99
N PRO A 166 -2.38 -13.84 5.17
CA PRO A 166 -3.40 -14.56 4.41
C PRO A 166 -4.79 -13.90 4.55
N PHE A 167 -5.58 -13.84 3.47
CA PHE A 167 -6.79 -12.99 3.35
C PHE A 167 -7.81 -13.16 4.50
N ASP A 168 -7.95 -14.37 5.05
CA ASP A 168 -8.88 -14.66 6.16
C ASP A 168 -8.18 -14.84 7.52
N ASP A 169 -6.89 -14.58 7.62
CA ASP A 169 -6.11 -14.91 8.82
C ASP A 169 -5.99 -13.77 9.84
N ILE A 170 -6.57 -12.59 9.61
CA ILE A 170 -6.47 -11.48 10.56
C ILE A 170 -7.74 -11.34 11.41
N ARG A 171 -7.61 -11.54 12.73
CA ARG A 171 -8.56 -11.06 13.73
C ARG A 171 -8.24 -9.58 13.98
N ARG A 172 -9.10 -8.70 13.48
CA ARG A 172 -8.92 -7.24 13.51
C ARG A 172 -8.96 -6.70 14.95
N ALA A 173 -8.09 -5.76 15.28
CA ALA A 173 -8.17 -5.03 16.54
C ALA A 173 -9.42 -4.12 16.57
N GLU A 174 -10.20 -4.18 17.65
CA GLU A 174 -11.49 -3.48 17.77
C GLU A 174 -11.36 -2.02 18.20
N ASN A 175 -10.22 -1.66 18.80
CA ASN A 175 -9.96 -0.39 19.48
C ASN A 175 -9.19 0.63 18.62
N ILE A 176 -9.08 0.40 17.32
CA ILE A 176 -8.46 1.35 16.37
C ILE A 176 -9.55 2.25 15.81
N GLN A 177 -9.46 3.54 16.14
CA GLN A 177 -10.33 4.59 15.61
C GLN A 177 -9.72 5.17 14.33
N SER A 178 -10.41 4.93 13.23
CA SER A 178 -10.03 5.44 11.92
C SER A 178 -10.34 6.93 11.76
N PRO A 179 -9.49 7.71 11.07
CA PRO A 179 -9.80 9.09 10.68
C PRO A 179 -11.01 9.19 9.72
N PHE A 180 -11.40 8.07 9.09
CA PHE A 180 -12.49 8.01 8.11
C PHE A 180 -13.82 7.53 8.70
N ALA A 181 -13.88 7.20 9.99
CA ALA A 181 -15.04 6.53 10.60
C ALA A 181 -16.35 7.33 10.45
N THR A 182 -16.27 8.66 10.37
CA THR A 182 -17.43 9.56 10.23
C THR A 182 -17.72 9.97 8.79
N LEU A 183 -16.91 9.52 7.82
CA LEU A 183 -17.07 9.88 6.41
C LEU A 183 -18.08 8.97 5.71
N SER A 184 -18.82 9.54 4.75
CA SER A 184 -19.68 8.77 3.86
C SER A 184 -18.86 7.87 2.91
N ARG A 185 -19.47 6.78 2.45
CA ARG A 185 -18.85 5.87 1.47
C ARG A 185 -18.50 6.65 0.18
N GLY A 186 -17.34 6.34 -0.40
CA GLY A 186 -16.82 7.03 -1.58
C GLY A 186 -16.20 8.41 -1.30
N SER A 187 -16.23 8.90 -0.06
CA SER A 187 -15.64 10.20 0.30
C SER A 187 -14.14 10.08 0.58
N SER A 188 -13.37 10.98 -0.05
CA SER A 188 -11.96 11.20 0.23
C SER A 188 -11.80 12.12 1.44
N TYR A 189 -10.93 11.76 2.36
CA TYR A 189 -10.54 12.63 3.47
C TYR A 189 -9.91 13.93 2.96
N ALA A 190 -9.06 13.84 1.94
CA ALA A 190 -8.40 15.01 1.35
C ALA A 190 -9.42 15.98 0.70
N ASP A 191 -10.48 15.44 0.09
CA ASP A 191 -11.54 16.25 -0.54
C ASP A 191 -12.53 16.81 0.49
N ALA A 192 -12.66 16.18 1.67
CA ALA A 192 -13.69 16.52 2.65
C ALA A 192 -13.47 17.87 3.35
N GLY A 193 -12.30 18.51 3.18
CA GLY A 193 -12.05 19.88 3.67
C GLY A 193 -12.19 20.03 5.19
N LEU A 194 -11.96 18.96 5.96
CA LEU A 194 -12.26 18.91 7.40
C LEU A 194 -11.42 19.87 8.26
N GLY A 195 -10.37 20.48 7.71
CA GLY A 195 -9.53 21.46 8.41
C GLY A 195 -8.75 20.89 9.60
N ARG A 196 -8.70 19.56 9.75
CA ARG A 196 -7.98 18.85 10.81
C ARG A 196 -7.08 17.74 10.24
N PRO A 197 -6.02 17.33 10.94
CA PRO A 197 -5.16 16.24 10.50
C PRO A 197 -5.89 14.90 10.47
N ALA A 198 -5.48 14.00 9.56
CA ALA A 198 -5.99 12.64 9.51
C ALA A 198 -5.32 11.79 10.59
N GLU A 199 -5.90 11.80 11.79
CA GLU A 199 -5.35 11.13 12.97
C GLU A 199 -5.88 9.71 13.10
N LEU A 200 -4.97 8.75 13.23
CA LEU A 200 -5.31 7.38 13.64
C LEU A 200 -5.17 7.30 15.17
N ARG A 201 -6.23 6.91 15.87
CA ARG A 201 -6.20 6.76 17.33
C ARG A 201 -6.27 5.29 17.71
N ALA A 202 -5.32 4.83 18.51
CA ALA A 202 -5.28 3.43 18.94
C ALA A 202 -4.53 3.27 20.27
N PRO A 203 -4.73 2.14 20.97
CA PRO A 203 -3.93 1.82 22.14
C PRO A 203 -2.47 1.56 21.79
N ILE A 204 -1.60 2.11 22.62
CA ILE A 204 -0.16 1.93 22.49
C ILE A 204 0.33 0.83 23.43
N HIS A 205 1.28 0.04 22.98
CA HIS A 205 1.88 -1.05 23.74
C HIS A 205 3.40 -0.94 23.69
N THR A 206 4.07 -1.58 24.65
CA THR A 206 5.55 -1.56 24.72
C THR A 206 6.09 -2.88 24.19
N ILE A 207 7.02 -2.81 23.25
CA ILE A 207 7.80 -3.98 22.82
C ILE A 207 8.93 -4.16 23.83
N VAL A 208 8.98 -5.32 24.48
CA VAL A 208 9.97 -5.61 25.54
C VAL A 208 11.28 -6.19 25.03
N VAL A 209 11.28 -6.69 23.79
CA VAL A 209 12.49 -7.20 23.13
C VAL A 209 13.17 -6.07 22.37
N GLU A 210 14.49 -5.93 22.55
CA GLU A 210 15.26 -4.90 21.83
C GLU A 210 15.24 -5.13 20.32
N GLU A 211 15.41 -6.36 19.85
CA GLU A 211 15.41 -6.67 18.41
C GLU A 211 14.53 -7.89 18.12
N PRO A 212 13.21 -7.69 17.92
CA PRO A 212 12.33 -8.76 17.51
C PRO A 212 12.76 -9.36 16.17
N ASN A 213 12.68 -10.69 16.04
CA ASN A 213 13.12 -11.42 14.85
C ASN A 213 12.50 -10.92 13.53
N TRP A 214 11.28 -10.39 13.61
CA TRP A 214 10.52 -9.91 12.46
C TRP A 214 10.16 -8.43 12.61
N LEU A 215 11.14 -7.61 12.99
CA LEU A 215 11.03 -6.16 12.98
C LEU A 215 11.54 -5.60 11.63
N ILE A 216 10.71 -4.81 10.96
CA ILE A 216 11.09 -4.08 9.75
C ILE A 216 10.83 -2.60 9.99
N LEU A 217 11.92 -1.87 10.28
CA LEU A 217 11.89 -0.41 10.35
C LEU A 217 11.78 0.18 8.95
N ASP A 218 10.99 1.25 8.80
CA ASP A 218 10.78 1.96 7.53
C ASP A 218 12.09 2.65 7.10
N GLU A 219 12.79 3.30 8.04
CA GLU A 219 14.08 3.96 7.84
C GLU A 219 15.10 3.42 8.87
N PRO A 220 15.83 2.33 8.56
CA PRO A 220 16.71 1.65 9.52
C PRO A 220 17.79 2.55 10.13
N GLU A 221 18.27 3.52 9.36
CA GLU A 221 19.31 4.48 9.79
C GLU A 221 18.83 5.49 10.84
N ARG A 222 17.50 5.72 10.95
CA ARG A 222 16.91 6.68 11.90
C ARG A 222 17.09 6.25 13.36
N ASN A 223 17.34 4.96 13.60
CA ASN A 223 17.56 4.34 14.92
C ASN A 223 16.63 4.89 16.03
N PRO A 224 15.32 4.57 15.98
CA PRO A 224 14.33 5.10 16.92
C PRO A 224 14.65 4.74 18.38
N ALA A 225 14.26 5.63 19.30
CA ALA A 225 14.50 5.46 20.73
C ALA A 225 13.84 4.18 21.28
N ARG A 226 14.54 3.53 22.23
CA ARG A 226 14.09 2.30 22.90
C ARG A 226 13.55 2.60 24.31
N PRO A 227 12.63 1.78 24.87
CA PRO A 227 11.97 0.63 24.23
C PRO A 227 11.00 1.08 23.14
N LEU A 228 10.89 0.27 22.07
CA LEU A 228 9.95 0.58 20.99
C LEU A 228 8.51 0.47 21.48
N LYS A 229 7.65 1.25 20.82
CA LYS A 229 6.21 1.18 21.02
C LYS A 229 5.54 0.62 19.78
N CYS A 230 4.37 0.03 19.95
CA CYS A 230 3.58 -0.47 18.84
C CYS A 230 2.09 -0.32 19.06
N VAL A 231 1.34 -0.38 17.96
CA VAL A 231 -0.10 -0.57 17.93
C VAL A 231 -0.38 -1.94 17.34
N ILE A 232 -1.15 -2.77 18.06
CA ILE A 232 -1.60 -4.06 17.54
C ILE A 232 -2.70 -3.81 16.51
N ILE A 233 -2.44 -4.17 15.26
CA ILE A 233 -3.38 -4.01 14.16
C ILE A 233 -4.29 -5.24 14.05
N GLY A 234 -3.76 -6.41 14.35
CA GLY A 234 -4.56 -7.62 14.43
C GLY A 234 -3.75 -8.82 14.85
N GLU A 235 -4.45 -9.92 15.04
CA GLU A 235 -3.89 -11.19 15.48
C GLU A 235 -4.12 -12.27 14.40
N SER A 236 -3.21 -13.22 14.24
CA SER A 236 -3.41 -14.38 13.37
C SER A 236 -4.54 -15.27 13.91
N LYS A 237 -5.46 -15.71 13.04
CA LYS A 237 -6.56 -16.63 13.39
C LYS A 237 -6.10 -18.08 13.49
N HIS A 238 -5.09 -18.49 12.70
CA HIS A 238 -4.70 -19.90 12.53
C HIS A 238 -3.32 -20.20 13.16
N HIS A 239 -3.10 -19.75 14.39
CA HIS A 239 -1.81 -19.88 15.07
C HIS A 239 -1.43 -21.34 15.41
N LYS A 240 -0.18 -21.71 15.11
CA LYS A 240 0.55 -22.81 15.76
C LYS A 240 1.43 -22.22 16.86
N SER A 241 1.30 -22.75 18.08
CA SER A 241 1.92 -22.40 19.39
C SER A 241 3.27 -21.64 19.46
N GLU A 242 4.09 -21.62 18.40
CA GLU A 242 5.47 -21.12 18.42
C GLU A 242 5.73 -19.94 17.45
N GLN A 243 4.72 -19.52 16.66
CA GLN A 243 4.87 -18.45 15.67
C GLN A 243 4.37 -17.09 16.19
N PRO A 244 4.93 -15.96 15.70
CA PRO A 244 4.38 -14.64 16.01
C PRO A 244 2.88 -14.56 15.70
N THR A 245 2.09 -14.05 16.64
CA THR A 245 0.63 -13.97 16.49
C THR A 245 0.12 -12.57 16.24
N ASN A 246 0.90 -11.53 16.54
CA ASN A 246 0.44 -10.15 16.46
C ASN A 246 1.07 -9.45 15.25
N TYR A 247 0.24 -8.89 14.38
CA TYR A 247 0.65 -7.95 13.35
C TYR A 247 0.59 -6.54 13.94
N VAL A 248 1.71 -5.85 13.97
CA VAL A 248 1.79 -4.54 14.62
C VAL A 248 2.39 -3.48 13.70
N VAL A 249 1.94 -2.24 13.89
CA VAL A 249 2.65 -1.05 13.42
C VAL A 249 3.53 -0.57 14.55
N VAL A 250 4.81 -0.38 14.27
CA VAL A 250 5.80 0.14 15.21
C VAL A 250 5.79 1.65 15.14
N VAL A 251 5.78 2.30 16.31
CA VAL A 251 5.66 3.74 16.43
C VAL A 251 6.70 4.31 17.38
N SER A 252 7.12 5.56 17.13
CA SER A 252 8.03 6.32 17.98
C SER A 252 7.38 7.62 18.41
N PHE A 253 7.66 8.06 19.64
CA PHE A 253 7.20 9.35 20.13
C PHE A 253 7.80 10.48 19.27
N SER A 254 6.95 11.43 18.88
CA SER A 254 7.35 12.56 18.03
C SER A 254 7.09 13.93 18.67
N GLY A 255 6.36 13.99 19.78
CA GLY A 255 6.08 15.23 20.48
C GLY A 255 4.73 15.24 21.17
N LYS A 256 4.27 16.42 21.58
CA LYS A 256 2.94 16.62 22.17
C LYS A 256 2.16 17.67 21.40
N ASN A 257 0.85 17.50 21.32
CA ASN A 257 -0.08 18.53 20.84
C ASN A 257 -1.25 18.65 21.80
N GLU A 258 -1.50 19.85 22.30
CA GLU A 258 -2.60 20.12 23.24
C GLU A 258 -2.61 19.18 24.46
N GLY A 259 -1.42 18.74 24.90
CA GLY A 259 -1.25 17.83 26.03
C GLY A 259 -1.31 16.33 25.69
N GLU A 260 -1.71 15.96 24.48
CA GLU A 260 -1.72 14.58 24.00
C GLU A 260 -0.37 14.18 23.38
N ASP A 261 0.08 12.97 23.67
CA ASP A 261 1.30 12.41 23.07
C ASP A 261 1.03 12.02 21.61
N ILE A 262 1.87 12.53 20.71
CA ILE A 262 1.85 12.20 19.29
C ILE A 262 2.96 11.21 18.98
N TYR A 263 2.59 10.21 18.18
CA TYR A 263 3.50 9.22 17.68
C TYR A 263 3.55 9.28 16.16
N GLU A 264 4.70 8.89 15.61
CA GLU A 264 4.88 8.62 14.20
C GLU A 264 5.14 7.14 13.99
N ARG A 265 4.66 6.62 12.87
CA ARG A 265 5.05 5.31 12.38
C ARG A 265 6.56 5.28 12.07
N VAL A 266 7.20 4.18 12.47
CA VAL A 266 8.61 3.88 12.17
C VAL A 266 8.83 2.49 11.59
N GLY A 267 7.79 1.67 11.45
CA GLY A 267 7.91 0.33 10.86
C GLY A 267 6.71 -0.56 11.13
N VAL A 268 6.90 -1.85 10.87
CA VAL A 268 5.98 -2.94 11.23
C VAL A 268 6.74 -4.09 11.85
N ALA A 269 6.04 -4.93 12.60
CA ALA A 269 6.61 -6.18 13.07
C ALA A 269 5.59 -7.32 13.16
N TYR A 270 6.10 -8.55 13.13
CA TYR A 270 5.40 -9.72 13.64
C TYR A 270 5.92 -10.01 15.04
N LEU A 271 5.04 -10.00 16.04
CA LEU A 271 5.42 -10.17 17.46
C LEU A 271 4.67 -11.33 18.12
N LYS A 272 5.36 -12.07 18.97
CA LYS A 272 4.75 -13.03 19.89
C LYS A 272 4.07 -12.31 21.06
N PRO A 273 3.06 -12.91 21.70
CA PRO A 273 2.37 -12.28 22.84
C PRO A 273 3.31 -11.86 23.97
N GLU A 274 4.31 -12.67 24.29
CA GLU A 274 5.31 -12.43 25.33
C GLU A 274 6.27 -11.27 25.02
N GLU A 275 6.35 -10.84 23.76
CA GLU A 275 7.19 -9.72 23.33
C GLU A 275 6.48 -8.35 23.51
N ILE A 276 5.21 -8.36 23.95
CA ILE A 276 4.38 -7.16 24.09
C ILE A 276 3.85 -7.02 25.52
N VAL A 277 4.12 -5.86 26.14
CA VAL A 277 3.40 -5.42 27.34
C VAL A 277 2.22 -4.56 26.91
N ARG A 278 1.02 -5.13 27.01
CA ARG A 278 -0.25 -4.45 26.67
C ARG A 278 -0.56 -3.37 27.72
N GLN A 279 -0.83 -2.17 27.23
CA GLN A 279 -1.26 -1.02 28.02
C GLN A 279 -2.62 -0.57 27.46
N GLU A 280 -3.71 -1.02 28.07
CA GLU A 280 -5.07 -0.84 27.53
C GLU A 280 -5.64 0.56 27.72
N SER A 281 -5.03 1.38 28.59
CA SER A 281 -5.54 2.70 29.01
C SER A 281 -4.93 3.89 28.26
N MET A 282 -3.90 3.70 27.44
CA MET A 282 -3.21 4.79 26.72
C MET A 282 -3.57 4.78 25.25
N PHE A 283 -4.42 5.72 24.84
CA PHE A 283 -4.69 6.02 23.43
C PHE A 283 -3.75 7.12 22.96
N VAL A 284 -3.21 6.95 21.75
CA VAL A 284 -2.30 7.92 21.14
C VAL A 284 -2.77 8.30 19.75
N SER A 285 -2.45 9.52 19.33
CA SER A 285 -2.64 9.94 17.94
C SER A 285 -1.39 9.61 17.14
N ILE A 286 -1.57 8.83 16.08
CA ILE A 286 -0.54 8.61 15.07
C ILE A 286 -0.80 9.62 13.95
N ARG A 287 0.17 10.52 13.76
CA ARG A 287 0.15 11.59 12.75
C ARG A 287 1.32 11.47 11.81
#